data_AF-A0A485AJZ9-F1
#
_entry.id   AF-A0A485AJZ9-F1
#
_cell.length_a   1.000
_cell.length_b   1.000
_cell.length_c   1.000
_cell.angle_alpha   90.00
_cell.angle_beta   90.00
_cell.angle_gamma   90.00
#
_symmetry.space_group_name_H-M   'P 1'
#
loop_
_entity.id
_entity.type
_entity.pdbx_description
1 polymer ?
#
loop_
_entity_poly.entity_id
_entity_poly.type
_entity_poly.pdbx_seq_one_letter_code
_entity_poly.pdbx_strand_id
1 'polypeptide(L)'
;MSHIDNGFRSLTLKRFPETDDVNPLLAWEAADEYLLQQLDDTEISGPVIILNDTFGALGCALAEHTPYSIGDSYLSELATRENLRHNDIAESSVKFLDSTAEYPQAPGVVLIKIPKTMALLEQQLRALREVVTPQTRIIAGAKARDIHTSTLELFEKVLGPTTTTLAWKKARLINCTFSKPELADASLTLSWKLEGTDWTIHNHANVFSRTGLDIGARFFMQHLPDNLEGEIVDLGCGNGVIGMTLLEKNPQANVVFVDESPMARLPPAV
;
A
#
# COMPACT_ATOMS: atom_id res chain seq x y z
N MET A 1 23.84 -24.52 -1.73
CA MET A 1 22.84 -24.42 -2.81
C MET A 1 21.62 -25.19 -2.37
N SER A 2 20.81 -24.57 -1.49
CA SER A 2 19.47 -25.04 -1.18
C SER A 2 18.56 -24.48 -2.27
N HIS A 3 18.04 -25.36 -3.12
CA HIS A 3 16.96 -24.98 -4.02
C HIS A 3 15.82 -24.36 -3.19
N ILE A 4 15.35 -23.17 -3.58
CA ILE A 4 14.07 -22.60 -3.14
C ILE A 4 12.97 -23.45 -3.81
N ASP A 5 12.91 -24.74 -3.49
CA ASP A 5 12.13 -25.71 -4.28
C ASP A 5 10.64 -25.74 -3.88
N ASN A 6 10.17 -24.75 -3.12
CA ASN A 6 8.80 -24.73 -2.61
C ASN A 6 8.20 -23.35 -2.33
N GLY A 7 8.72 -22.22 -2.83
CA GLY A 7 8.11 -20.87 -2.75
C GLY A 7 7.19 -20.63 -1.54
N PHE A 8 5.86 -20.65 -1.76
CA PHE A 8 4.83 -20.58 -0.71
C PHE A 8 4.26 -21.94 -0.25
N ARG A 9 4.59 -23.05 -0.91
CA ARG A 9 4.04 -24.38 -0.62
C ARG A 9 4.42 -24.93 0.75
N SER A 10 5.50 -24.44 1.35
CA SER A 10 5.86 -24.76 2.73
C SER A 10 5.24 -23.80 3.76
N LEU A 11 4.61 -22.71 3.32
CA LEU A 11 4.02 -21.70 4.21
C LEU A 11 2.51 -21.91 4.35
N THR A 12 2.04 -21.87 5.59
CA THR A 12 0.61 -21.82 5.91
C THR A 12 0.16 -20.37 5.90
N LEU A 13 -0.44 -19.92 4.80
CA LEU A 13 -0.86 -18.54 4.60
C LEU A 13 -2.39 -18.44 4.52
N LYS A 14 -2.97 -17.58 5.36
CA LYS A 14 -4.41 -17.32 5.44
C LYS A 14 -4.75 -15.86 5.10
N ARG A 15 -5.98 -15.65 4.63
CA ARG A 15 -6.54 -14.31 4.43
C ARG A 15 -6.91 -13.70 5.78
N PHE A 16 -7.17 -12.40 5.78
CA PHE A 16 -7.65 -11.68 6.94
C PHE A 16 -8.93 -10.86 6.63
N PRO A 17 -9.99 -10.96 7.45
CA PRO A 17 -10.22 -12.01 8.45
C PRO A 17 -10.12 -13.41 7.83
N GLU A 18 -9.84 -14.42 8.67
CA GLU A 18 -9.75 -15.80 8.21
C GLU A 18 -11.05 -16.22 7.54
N THR A 19 -10.96 -16.81 6.34
CA THR A 19 -12.10 -17.30 5.58
C THR A 19 -12.09 -18.81 5.58
N ASP A 20 -13.28 -19.42 5.69
CA ASP A 20 -13.44 -20.88 5.62
C ASP A 20 -12.85 -21.47 4.32
N ASP A 21 -12.40 -22.73 4.39
CA ASP A 21 -11.71 -23.47 3.32
C ASP A 21 -12.51 -23.63 2.01
N VAL A 22 -13.77 -23.22 1.98
CA VAL A 22 -14.64 -23.24 0.80
C VAL A 22 -14.39 -22.04 -0.13
N ASN A 23 -13.69 -21.00 0.36
CA ASN A 23 -13.40 -19.81 -0.44
C ASN A 23 -12.22 -20.06 -1.39
N PRO A 24 -12.38 -19.92 -2.73
CA PRO A 24 -11.29 -20.13 -3.69
C PRO A 24 -10.20 -19.04 -3.61
N LEU A 25 -10.42 -17.96 -2.84
CA LEU A 25 -9.44 -16.90 -2.68
C LEU A 25 -8.36 -17.32 -1.68
N LEU A 26 -7.12 -17.35 -2.16
CA LEU A 26 -5.94 -17.60 -1.33
C LEU A 26 -5.42 -16.29 -0.71
N ALA A 27 -4.49 -16.43 0.24
CA ALA A 27 -3.72 -15.35 0.84
C ALA A 27 -2.60 -14.81 -0.08
N TRP A 28 -2.35 -15.49 -1.20
CA TRP A 28 -1.37 -15.12 -2.21
C TRP A 28 -1.94 -15.40 -3.60
N GLU A 29 -1.33 -14.84 -4.62
CA GLU A 29 -1.67 -15.08 -6.02
C GLU A 29 -0.42 -15.32 -6.86
N ALA A 30 -0.62 -15.75 -8.12
CA ALA A 30 0.48 -16.06 -9.02
C ALA A 30 1.51 -14.91 -9.18
N ALA A 31 1.12 -13.65 -8.97
CA ALA A 31 2.05 -12.53 -9.02
C ALA A 31 3.05 -12.55 -7.85
N ASP A 32 2.63 -12.97 -6.64
CA ASP A 32 3.54 -13.14 -5.50
C ASP A 32 4.56 -14.25 -5.80
N GLU A 33 4.09 -15.37 -6.33
CA GLU A 33 4.93 -16.54 -6.60
C GLU A 33 5.93 -16.20 -7.71
N TYR A 34 5.48 -15.46 -8.72
CA TYR A 34 6.33 -15.03 -9.82
C TYR A 34 7.38 -14.01 -9.38
N LEU A 35 7.04 -13.10 -8.45
CA LEU A 35 8.00 -12.16 -7.87
C LEU A 35 9.12 -12.91 -7.13
N LEU A 36 8.80 -13.89 -6.30
CA LEU A 36 9.80 -14.69 -5.59
C LEU A 36 10.72 -15.47 -6.54
N GLN A 37 10.16 -16.06 -7.60
CA GLN A 37 10.95 -16.79 -8.61
C GLN A 37 12.01 -15.90 -9.30
N GLN A 38 11.83 -14.57 -9.33
CA GLN A 38 12.86 -13.68 -9.87
C GLN A 38 14.07 -13.52 -8.96
N LEU A 39 13.97 -13.97 -7.71
CA LEU A 39 15.02 -13.87 -6.70
C LEU A 39 15.77 -15.18 -6.48
N ASP A 40 15.33 -16.31 -7.06
CA ASP A 40 15.91 -17.64 -6.78
C ASP A 40 17.42 -17.72 -7.07
N ASP A 41 17.88 -17.03 -8.12
CA ASP A 41 19.29 -16.95 -8.52
C ASP A 41 19.97 -15.62 -8.13
N THR A 42 19.32 -14.81 -7.28
CA THR A 42 19.82 -13.48 -6.90
C THR A 42 20.35 -13.50 -5.47
N GLU A 43 21.64 -13.16 -5.30
CA GLU A 43 22.18 -12.90 -3.97
C GLU A 43 21.61 -11.56 -3.44
N ILE A 44 20.77 -11.65 -2.40
CA ILE A 44 20.13 -10.49 -1.79
C ILE A 44 21.11 -9.84 -0.81
N SER A 45 21.61 -8.65 -1.16
CA SER A 45 22.45 -7.82 -0.30
C SER A 45 21.78 -6.47 -0.04
N GLY A 46 21.68 -6.08 1.24
CA GLY A 46 21.07 -4.82 1.67
C GLY A 46 19.58 -4.93 2.00
N PRO A 47 18.91 -3.81 2.29
CA PRO A 47 17.50 -3.80 2.64
C PRO A 47 16.60 -4.40 1.55
N VAL A 48 15.64 -5.23 1.97
CA VAL A 48 14.55 -5.72 1.12
C VAL A 48 13.32 -4.88 1.43
N ILE A 49 12.78 -4.24 0.40
CA ILE A 49 11.55 -3.46 0.49
C ILE A 49 10.44 -4.23 -0.25
N ILE A 50 9.29 -4.40 0.39
CA ILE A 50 8.11 -5.05 -0.18
C ILE A 50 6.94 -4.07 -0.07
N LEU A 51 6.35 -3.67 -1.20
CA LEU A 51 5.23 -2.74 -1.24
C LEU A 51 3.92 -3.48 -1.47
N ASN A 52 2.91 -3.13 -0.67
CA ASN A 52 1.51 -3.55 -0.82
C ASN A 52 1.30 -5.07 -0.75
N ASP A 53 2.07 -5.78 0.06
CA ASP A 53 1.87 -7.21 0.35
C ASP A 53 0.58 -7.40 1.16
N THR A 54 -0.47 -7.88 0.49
CA THR A 54 -1.84 -7.79 1.02
C THR A 54 -2.05 -8.64 2.27
N PHE A 55 -1.42 -9.82 2.33
CA PHE A 55 -1.55 -10.75 3.45
C PHE A 55 -0.18 -11.24 3.96
N GLY A 56 0.91 -10.54 3.62
CA GLY A 56 2.24 -10.87 4.12
C GLY A 56 2.89 -12.10 3.50
N ALA A 57 2.45 -12.52 2.30
CA ALA A 57 3.00 -13.71 1.65
C ALA A 57 4.50 -13.54 1.38
N LEU A 58 4.87 -12.44 0.70
CA LEU A 58 6.27 -12.10 0.39
C LEU A 58 7.05 -11.81 1.68
N GLY A 59 6.41 -11.12 2.64
CA GLY A 59 6.99 -10.84 3.96
C GLY A 59 7.38 -12.11 4.71
N CYS A 60 6.51 -13.13 4.72
CA CYS A 60 6.80 -14.44 5.33
C CYS A 60 7.91 -15.18 4.57
N ALA A 61 7.83 -15.22 3.23
CA ALA A 61 8.82 -15.93 2.41
C ALA A 61 10.23 -15.33 2.48
N LEU A 62 10.33 -14.03 2.71
CA LEU A 62 11.60 -13.31 2.78
C LEU A 62 12.00 -12.93 4.21
N ALA A 63 11.35 -13.49 5.24
CA ALA A 63 11.54 -13.10 6.63
C ALA A 63 13.00 -13.22 7.12
N GLU A 64 13.78 -14.16 6.59
CA GLU A 64 15.21 -14.31 6.89
C GLU A 64 16.05 -13.06 6.51
N HIS A 65 15.56 -12.24 5.57
CA HIS A 65 16.18 -11.00 5.14
C HIS A 65 15.68 -9.76 5.91
N THR A 66 14.83 -9.94 6.91
CA THR A 66 14.24 -8.86 7.71
C THR A 66 13.58 -7.73 6.87
N PRO A 67 12.65 -8.06 5.94
CA PRO A 67 12.14 -7.10 4.97
C PRO A 67 11.34 -5.97 5.61
N TYR A 68 11.31 -4.84 4.91
CA TYR A 68 10.41 -3.72 5.19
C TYR A 68 9.14 -3.92 4.37
N SER A 69 8.04 -4.25 5.04
CA SER A 69 6.70 -4.30 4.46
C SER A 69 6.07 -2.91 4.52
N ILE A 70 6.00 -2.25 3.37
CA ILE A 70 5.56 -0.86 3.23
C ILE A 70 4.19 -0.82 2.56
N GLY A 71 3.25 -0.07 3.11
CA GLY A 71 1.91 0.03 2.53
C GLY A 71 1.02 1.04 3.23
N ASP A 72 -0.25 1.02 2.85
CA ASP A 72 -1.28 1.91 3.40
C ASP A 72 -2.47 1.08 3.92
N SER A 73 -2.22 -0.04 4.59
CA SER A 73 -3.27 -0.91 5.12
C SER A 73 -2.85 -1.56 6.42
N TYR A 74 -3.51 -1.15 7.51
CA TYR A 74 -3.32 -1.81 8.81
C TYR A 74 -3.85 -3.25 8.81
N LEU A 75 -4.86 -3.56 7.98
CA LEU A 75 -5.31 -4.93 7.79
C LEU A 75 -4.23 -5.83 7.19
N SER A 76 -3.42 -5.31 6.25
CA SER A 76 -2.29 -6.06 5.70
C SER A 76 -1.20 -6.32 6.74
N GLU A 77 -0.93 -5.37 7.64
CA GLU A 77 -0.04 -5.60 8.78
C GLU A 77 -0.58 -6.71 9.70
N LEU A 78 -1.84 -6.63 10.11
CA LEU A 78 -2.48 -7.64 10.95
C LEU A 78 -2.44 -9.04 10.29
N ALA A 79 -2.77 -9.11 9.00
CA ALA A 79 -2.70 -10.33 8.22
C ALA A 79 -1.28 -10.92 8.17
N THR A 80 -0.28 -10.05 7.97
CA THR A 80 1.12 -10.46 7.93
C THR A 80 1.57 -11.00 9.27
N ARG A 81 1.26 -10.32 10.38
CA ARG A 81 1.59 -10.78 11.74
C ARG A 81 0.98 -12.15 12.02
N GLU A 82 -0.28 -12.35 11.63
CA GLU A 82 -0.95 -13.64 11.83
C GLU A 82 -0.33 -14.75 10.98
N ASN A 83 0.03 -14.47 9.74
CA ASN A 83 0.73 -15.43 8.89
C ASN A 83 2.17 -15.72 9.36
N LEU A 84 2.87 -14.76 9.95
CA LEU A 84 4.15 -15.01 10.60
C LEU A 84 3.98 -16.01 11.77
N ARG A 85 2.96 -15.80 12.62
CA ARG A 85 2.63 -16.72 13.73
C ARG A 85 2.26 -18.11 13.24
N HIS A 86 1.47 -18.23 12.18
CA HIS A 86 1.12 -19.53 11.59
C HIS A 86 2.31 -20.34 11.07
N ASN A 87 3.46 -19.69 10.84
CA ASN A 87 4.67 -20.31 10.33
C ASN A 87 5.82 -20.32 11.35
N ASP A 88 5.53 -20.07 12.64
CA ASP A 88 6.52 -19.98 13.73
C ASP A 88 7.65 -18.97 13.45
N ILE A 89 7.36 -17.92 12.68
CA ILE A 89 8.30 -16.84 12.36
C ILE A 89 8.07 -15.70 13.36
N ALA A 90 9.16 -15.19 13.95
CA ALA A 90 9.08 -14.05 14.86
C ALA A 90 8.51 -12.81 14.15
N GLU A 91 7.57 -12.11 14.78
CA GLU A 91 6.99 -10.89 14.21
C GLU A 91 8.02 -9.78 13.96
N SER A 92 9.12 -9.77 14.72
CA SER A 92 10.24 -8.85 14.52
C SER A 92 11.02 -9.09 13.23
N SER A 93 10.79 -10.21 12.54
CA SER A 93 11.40 -10.53 11.25
C SER A 93 10.81 -9.72 10.10
N VAL A 94 9.72 -8.99 10.29
CA VAL A 94 9.18 -8.05 9.29
C VAL A 94 9.00 -6.68 9.93
N LYS A 95 9.54 -5.65 9.29
CA LYS A 95 9.40 -4.25 9.73
C LYS A 95 8.27 -3.59 8.94
N PHE A 96 7.28 -3.04 9.63
CA PHE A 96 6.16 -2.36 8.99
C PHE A 96 6.42 -0.86 8.91
N LEU A 97 6.17 -0.26 7.74
CA LEU A 97 6.23 1.18 7.53
C LEU A 97 4.99 1.65 6.76
N ASP A 98 4.49 2.83 7.12
CA ASP A 98 3.48 3.52 6.34
C ASP A 98 4.07 3.98 5.00
N SER A 99 3.24 4.03 3.96
CA SER A 99 3.66 4.43 2.60
C SER A 99 4.17 5.88 2.51
N THR A 100 3.90 6.71 3.52
CA THR A 100 4.39 8.10 3.64
C THR A 100 5.65 8.23 4.52
N ALA A 101 6.12 7.15 5.14
CA ALA A 101 7.31 7.15 5.97
C ALA A 101 8.60 7.25 5.14
N GLU A 102 9.73 7.52 5.79
CA GLU A 102 11.05 7.46 5.17
C GLU A 102 11.44 6.01 4.88
N TYR A 103 11.84 5.73 3.63
CA TYR A 103 12.22 4.39 3.20
C TYR A 103 13.70 4.12 3.52
N PRO A 104 14.11 2.85 3.73
CA PRO A 104 15.51 2.53 3.99
C PRO A 104 16.38 2.83 2.75
N GLN A 105 17.54 3.44 2.99
CA GLN A 105 18.48 3.87 1.95
C GLN A 105 19.13 2.70 1.21
N ALA A 106 19.35 2.88 -0.09
CA ALA A 106 20.03 1.94 -0.98
C ALA A 106 19.55 0.48 -0.83
N PRO A 107 18.23 0.21 -0.99
CA PRO A 107 17.72 -1.15 -0.93
C PRO A 107 18.38 -2.01 -2.02
N GLY A 108 18.68 -3.25 -1.68
CA GLY A 108 19.16 -4.24 -2.65
C GLY A 108 18.05 -4.71 -3.56
N VAL A 109 16.85 -4.92 -2.98
CA VAL A 109 15.68 -5.45 -3.67
C VAL A 109 14.45 -4.63 -3.29
N VAL A 110 13.64 -4.31 -4.30
CA VAL A 110 12.32 -3.70 -4.15
C VAL A 110 11.30 -4.56 -4.91
N LEU A 111 10.37 -5.17 -4.17
CA LEU A 111 9.24 -5.90 -4.72
C LEU A 111 7.98 -5.05 -4.58
N ILE A 112 7.25 -4.85 -5.68
CA ILE A 112 6.05 -4.01 -5.68
C ILE A 112 4.86 -4.84 -6.14
N LYS A 113 3.89 -5.04 -5.25
CA LYS A 113 2.54 -5.41 -5.67
C LYS A 113 1.85 -4.16 -6.19
N ILE A 114 1.54 -4.12 -7.48
CA ILE A 114 0.97 -2.91 -8.09
C ILE A 114 -0.36 -2.60 -7.40
N PRO A 115 -0.51 -1.43 -6.76
CA PRO A 115 -1.72 -1.09 -6.03
C PRO A 115 -2.87 -0.85 -7.00
N LYS A 116 -4.09 -0.84 -6.47
CA LYS A 116 -5.30 -0.60 -7.27
C LYS A 116 -5.37 0.80 -7.87
N THR A 117 -4.70 1.78 -7.26
CA THR A 117 -4.76 3.18 -7.64
C THR A 117 -3.42 3.66 -8.20
N MET A 118 -3.46 4.35 -9.35
CA MET A 118 -2.26 4.94 -9.96
C MET A 118 -1.65 6.04 -9.09
N ALA A 119 -2.46 6.74 -8.29
CA ALA A 119 -1.98 7.78 -7.39
C ALA A 119 -1.10 7.21 -6.27
N LEU A 120 -1.49 6.09 -5.65
CA LEU A 120 -0.65 5.40 -4.65
C LEU A 120 0.64 4.89 -5.28
N LEU A 121 0.56 4.29 -6.48
CA LEU A 121 1.75 3.87 -7.21
C LEU A 121 2.69 5.06 -7.47
N GLU A 122 2.20 6.20 -7.95
CA GLU A 122 3.03 7.37 -8.20
C GLU A 122 3.71 7.88 -6.93
N GLN A 123 2.98 7.98 -5.82
CA GLN A 123 3.55 8.39 -4.54
C GLN A 123 4.67 7.44 -4.09
N GLN A 124 4.43 6.13 -4.17
CA GLN A 124 5.37 5.10 -3.78
C GLN A 124 6.63 5.08 -4.65
N LEU A 125 6.48 5.26 -5.96
CA LEU A 125 7.62 5.36 -6.88
C LEU A 125 8.44 6.63 -6.62
N ARG A 126 7.79 7.75 -6.26
CA ARG A 126 8.48 8.98 -5.86
C ARG A 126 9.22 8.82 -4.54
N ALA A 127 8.65 8.11 -3.56
CA ALA A 127 9.35 7.79 -2.31
C ALA A 127 10.55 6.86 -2.57
N LEU A 128 10.39 5.85 -3.44
CA LEU A 128 11.48 4.97 -3.85
C LEU A 128 12.60 5.73 -4.57
N ARG A 129 12.27 6.68 -5.43
CA ARG A 129 13.24 7.51 -6.19
C ARG A 129 14.31 8.15 -5.31
N GLU A 130 13.97 8.49 -4.06
CA GLU A 130 14.89 9.12 -3.12
C GLU A 130 15.90 8.15 -2.49
N VAL A 131 15.61 6.84 -2.52
CA VAL A 131 16.41 5.83 -1.80
C VAL A 131 17.05 4.77 -2.69
N VAL A 132 16.48 4.52 -3.88
CA VAL A 132 16.99 3.49 -4.80
C VAL A 132 18.25 3.94 -5.53
N THR A 133 19.04 2.97 -5.96
CA THR A 133 20.27 3.17 -6.74
C THR A 133 20.18 2.43 -8.07
N PRO A 134 21.06 2.70 -9.05
CA PRO A 134 21.12 1.90 -10.28
C PRO A 134 21.42 0.41 -10.04
N GLN A 135 21.92 0.03 -8.86
CA GLN A 135 22.18 -1.34 -8.44
C GLN A 135 20.95 -2.02 -7.81
N THR A 136 19.95 -1.25 -7.40
CA THR A 136 18.73 -1.79 -6.79
C THR A 136 17.96 -2.64 -7.80
N ARG A 137 17.59 -3.86 -7.41
CA ARG A 137 16.71 -4.73 -8.19
C ARG A 137 15.25 -4.34 -7.95
N ILE A 138 14.61 -3.69 -8.91
CA ILE A 138 13.22 -3.23 -8.81
C ILE A 138 12.31 -4.10 -9.67
N ILE A 139 11.38 -4.81 -9.05
CA ILE A 139 10.45 -5.72 -9.71
C ILE A 139 9.03 -5.45 -9.22
N ALA A 140 8.11 -5.19 -10.13
CA ALA A 140 6.70 -5.02 -9.84
C ALA A 140 5.88 -6.17 -10.43
N GLY A 141 4.84 -6.61 -9.73
CA GLY A 141 4.00 -7.73 -10.14
C GLY A 141 2.52 -7.48 -9.87
N ALA A 142 1.69 -7.91 -10.82
CA ALA A 142 0.24 -7.96 -10.69
C ALA A 142 -0.35 -8.98 -11.68
N LYS A 143 -1.68 -9.09 -11.71
CA LYS A 143 -2.36 -9.81 -12.80
C LYS A 143 -2.06 -9.10 -14.11
N ALA A 144 -1.85 -9.88 -15.17
CA ALA A 144 -1.46 -9.36 -16.47
C ALA A 144 -2.45 -8.32 -17.04
N ARG A 145 -3.74 -8.43 -16.69
CA ARG A 145 -4.79 -7.47 -17.09
C ARG A 145 -4.75 -6.14 -16.33
N ASP A 146 -4.10 -6.11 -15.17
CA ASP A 146 -4.00 -4.94 -14.29
C ASP A 146 -2.70 -4.14 -14.57
N ILE A 147 -1.84 -4.63 -15.49
CA ILE A 147 -0.68 -3.91 -16.01
C ILE A 147 -1.06 -3.22 -17.31
N HIS A 148 -1.16 -1.90 -17.26
CA HIS A 148 -1.52 -1.05 -18.38
C HIS A 148 -0.31 -0.28 -18.91
N THR A 149 -0.43 0.32 -20.10
CA THR A 149 0.60 1.21 -20.64
C THR A 149 0.92 2.36 -19.68
N SER A 150 -0.11 2.93 -19.05
CA SER A 150 0.04 4.00 -18.06
C SER A 150 0.85 3.57 -16.83
N THR A 151 0.83 2.29 -16.48
CA THR A 151 1.69 1.74 -15.41
C THR A 151 3.15 1.84 -15.82
N LEU A 152 3.51 1.36 -17.01
CA LEU A 152 4.88 1.40 -17.54
C LEU A 152 5.38 2.83 -17.70
N GLU A 153 4.56 3.70 -18.32
CA GLU A 153 4.85 5.12 -18.48
C GLU A 153 5.15 5.81 -17.15
N LEU A 154 4.44 5.43 -16.08
CA LEU A 154 4.70 5.98 -14.75
C LEU A 154 6.04 5.53 -14.16
N PHE A 155 6.39 4.24 -14.30
CA PHE A 155 7.73 3.76 -13.92
C PHE A 155 8.84 4.47 -14.70
N GLU A 156 8.67 4.62 -16.02
CA GLU A 156 9.65 5.27 -16.90
C GLU A 156 9.81 6.75 -16.60
N LYS A 157 8.69 7.43 -16.28
CA LYS A 157 8.68 8.83 -15.86
C LYS A 157 9.38 9.03 -14.52
N VAL A 158 9.17 8.15 -13.54
CA VAL A 158 9.61 8.39 -12.15
C VAL A 158 10.96 7.76 -11.83
N LEU A 159 11.21 6.54 -12.28
CA LEU A 159 12.39 5.74 -11.92
C LEU A 159 13.34 5.51 -13.09
N GLY A 160 12.83 5.07 -14.25
CA GLY A 160 13.65 4.75 -15.40
C GLY A 160 13.10 3.62 -16.28
N PRO A 161 13.85 3.19 -17.30
CA PRO A 161 13.37 2.29 -18.34
C PRO A 161 12.83 0.98 -17.79
N THR A 162 11.77 0.47 -18.43
CA THR A 162 11.12 -0.78 -18.03
C THR A 162 11.28 -1.89 -19.05
N THR A 163 11.28 -3.13 -18.56
CA THR A 163 11.05 -4.32 -19.38
C THR A 163 9.94 -5.14 -18.73
N THR A 164 9.29 -6.00 -19.52
CA THR A 164 8.20 -6.86 -19.00
C THR A 164 8.51 -8.32 -19.26
N THR A 165 8.06 -9.18 -18.35
CA THR A 165 8.14 -10.62 -18.55
C THR A 165 6.99 -11.14 -19.41
N LEU A 166 7.09 -12.40 -19.84
CA LEU A 166 5.96 -13.14 -20.37
C LEU A 166 4.92 -13.39 -19.27
N ALA A 167 3.65 -13.44 -19.67
CA ALA A 167 2.58 -13.77 -18.74
C ALA A 167 2.73 -15.21 -18.24
N TRP A 168 2.59 -15.41 -16.94
CA TRP A 168 2.67 -16.71 -16.28
C TRP A 168 1.54 -16.85 -15.27
N LYS A 169 0.71 -17.90 -15.40
CA LYS A 169 -0.50 -18.10 -14.57
C LYS A 169 -1.38 -16.84 -14.42
N LYS A 170 -1.53 -16.06 -15.49
CA LYS A 170 -2.24 -14.76 -15.54
C LYS A 170 -1.59 -13.62 -14.73
N ALA A 171 -0.38 -13.80 -14.21
CA ALA A 171 0.46 -12.74 -13.67
C ALA A 171 1.48 -12.26 -14.70
N ARG A 172 1.97 -11.03 -14.55
CA ARG A 172 3.05 -10.47 -15.35
C ARG A 172 3.89 -9.55 -14.48
N LEU A 173 5.18 -9.45 -14.78
CA LEU A 173 6.11 -8.61 -14.03
C LEU A 173 6.66 -7.47 -14.89
N ILE A 174 7.04 -6.40 -14.20
CA ILE A 174 7.77 -5.25 -14.73
C ILE A 174 9.12 -5.23 -14.01
N ASN A 175 10.22 -5.22 -14.76
CA ASN A 175 11.54 -4.90 -14.22
C ASN A 175 11.84 -3.45 -14.56
N CYS A 176 12.33 -2.69 -13.58
CA CYS A 176 12.71 -1.29 -13.76
C CYS A 176 14.18 -1.10 -13.40
N THR A 177 14.92 -0.40 -14.25
CA THR A 177 16.30 0.02 -13.95
C THR A 177 16.28 1.48 -13.58
N PHE A 178 16.75 1.82 -12.38
CA PHE A 178 16.79 3.22 -11.95
C PHE A 178 17.82 4.02 -12.75
N SER A 179 17.34 5.05 -13.45
CA SER A 179 18.16 5.98 -14.23
C SER A 179 18.00 7.44 -13.79
N LYS A 180 17.18 7.69 -12.75
CA LYS A 180 16.87 9.01 -12.20
C LYS A 180 16.50 10.04 -13.30
N PRO A 181 15.45 9.78 -14.12
CA PRO A 181 15.00 10.71 -15.16
C PRO A 181 14.63 12.07 -14.56
N GLU A 182 14.69 13.16 -15.34
CA GLU A 182 14.22 14.46 -14.87
C GLU A 182 12.72 14.40 -14.52
N LEU A 183 12.37 14.86 -13.32
CA LEU A 183 11.02 14.76 -12.79
C LEU A 183 10.72 16.03 -12.01
N ALA A 184 9.63 16.71 -12.37
CA ALA A 184 9.14 17.83 -11.60
C ALA A 184 8.60 17.36 -10.24
N ASP A 185 8.84 18.18 -9.22
CA ASP A 185 8.25 18.00 -7.90
C ASP A 185 6.72 18.03 -8.00
N ALA A 186 6.09 17.24 -7.14
CA ALA A 186 4.63 17.17 -7.04
C ALA A 186 4.24 17.22 -5.57
N SER A 187 3.10 17.85 -5.28
CA SER A 187 2.52 17.82 -3.94
C SER A 187 2.18 16.40 -3.52
N LEU A 188 2.45 16.06 -2.26
CA LEU A 188 2.06 14.80 -1.64
C LEU A 188 0.53 14.67 -1.48
N THR A 189 -0.18 15.80 -1.51
CA THR A 189 -1.63 15.87 -1.35
C THR A 189 -2.30 16.56 -2.54
N LEU A 190 -3.50 16.10 -2.87
CA LEU A 190 -4.41 16.80 -3.77
C LEU A 190 -5.45 17.54 -2.94
N SER A 191 -5.65 18.82 -3.25
CA SER A 191 -6.49 19.71 -2.45
C SER A 191 -7.63 20.30 -3.26
N TRP A 192 -8.80 20.41 -2.66
CA TRP A 192 -9.97 21.07 -3.25
C TRP A 192 -10.81 21.76 -2.17
N LYS A 193 -11.54 22.80 -2.56
CA LYS A 193 -12.45 23.51 -1.64
C LYS A 193 -13.75 22.74 -1.48
N LEU A 194 -14.23 22.62 -0.25
CA LEU A 194 -15.54 22.03 0.02
C LEU A 194 -16.63 23.07 -0.21
N GLU A 195 -17.51 22.80 -1.18
CA GLU A 195 -18.61 23.70 -1.54
C GLU A 195 -19.49 24.05 -0.34
N GLY A 196 -19.82 25.33 -0.18
CA GLY A 196 -20.64 25.82 0.93
C GLY A 196 -19.89 26.06 2.25
N THR A 197 -18.56 25.89 2.25
CA THR A 197 -17.71 26.11 3.45
C THR A 197 -16.45 26.90 3.09
N ASP A 198 -15.72 27.37 4.10
CA ASP A 198 -14.36 27.93 3.94
C ASP A 198 -13.27 26.84 3.97
N TRP A 199 -13.63 25.56 4.04
CA TRP A 199 -12.69 24.47 4.20
C TRP A 199 -12.01 24.08 2.90
N THR A 200 -10.72 23.73 3.01
CA THR A 200 -9.94 23.09 1.97
C THR A 200 -9.59 21.67 2.42
N ILE A 201 -9.99 20.68 1.64
CA ILE A 201 -9.80 19.27 1.94
C ILE A 201 -8.52 18.81 1.26
N HIS A 202 -7.59 18.26 2.05
CA HIS A 202 -6.32 17.72 1.57
C HIS A 202 -6.37 16.20 1.57
N ASN A 203 -5.95 15.58 0.46
CA ASN A 203 -6.11 14.14 0.26
C ASN A 203 -4.79 13.49 -0.15
N HIS A 204 -4.33 12.52 0.64
CA HIS A 204 -3.22 11.65 0.30
C HIS A 204 -3.54 10.72 -0.88
N ALA A 205 -2.54 9.97 -1.33
CA ALA A 205 -2.56 9.27 -2.61
C ALA A 205 -3.63 8.16 -2.69
N ASN A 206 -3.92 7.49 -1.58
CA ASN A 206 -4.84 6.35 -1.53
C ASN A 206 -6.19 6.66 -0.83
N VAL A 207 -6.43 7.92 -0.47
CA VAL A 207 -7.66 8.34 0.21
C VAL A 207 -8.87 8.23 -0.74
N PHE A 208 -9.99 7.71 -0.23
CA PHE A 208 -11.22 7.56 -0.99
C PHE A 208 -11.73 8.89 -1.53
N SER A 209 -12.24 8.89 -2.77
CA SER A 209 -12.73 10.08 -3.47
C SER A 209 -11.78 11.29 -3.41
N ARG A 210 -10.46 11.06 -3.45
CA ARG A 210 -9.47 12.13 -3.25
C ARG A 210 -9.60 13.36 -4.16
N THR A 211 -10.19 13.22 -5.35
CA THR A 211 -10.30 14.30 -6.35
C THR A 211 -11.48 15.26 -6.12
N GLY A 212 -12.39 14.94 -5.21
CA GLY A 212 -13.55 15.79 -4.93
C GLY A 212 -14.54 15.16 -3.96
N LEU A 213 -15.54 15.92 -3.55
CA LEU A 213 -16.55 15.42 -2.61
C LEU A 213 -17.35 14.26 -3.23
N ASP A 214 -17.36 13.13 -2.53
CA ASP A 214 -18.19 11.97 -2.90
C ASP A 214 -19.68 12.33 -2.84
N ILE A 215 -20.46 11.83 -3.79
CA ILE A 215 -21.89 12.13 -3.88
C ILE A 215 -22.69 11.53 -2.71
N GLY A 216 -22.26 10.38 -2.20
CA GLY A 216 -22.84 9.72 -1.04
C GLY A 216 -22.54 10.50 0.23
N ALA A 217 -21.28 10.90 0.44
CA ALA A 217 -20.90 11.78 1.54
C ALA A 217 -21.68 13.11 1.51
N ARG A 218 -21.78 13.74 0.34
CA ARG A 218 -22.56 14.98 0.16
C ARG A 218 -24.03 14.82 0.56
N PHE A 219 -24.64 13.70 0.21
CA PHE A 219 -26.02 13.41 0.61
C PHE A 219 -26.11 13.11 2.11
N PHE A 220 -25.18 12.33 2.65
CA PHE A 220 -25.19 11.95 4.06
C PHE A 220 -25.03 13.16 4.99
N MET A 221 -24.18 14.12 4.62
CA MET A 221 -23.98 15.38 5.35
C MET A 221 -25.27 16.16 5.60
N GLN A 222 -26.24 16.09 4.69
CA GLN A 222 -27.54 16.77 4.82
C GLN A 222 -28.41 16.18 5.94
N HIS A 223 -28.14 14.93 6.32
CA HIS A 223 -28.91 14.18 7.30
C HIS A 223 -28.11 13.85 8.57
N LEU A 224 -26.93 14.45 8.74
CA LEU A 224 -26.14 14.26 9.96
C LEU A 224 -26.89 14.82 11.18
N PRO A 225 -26.86 14.11 12.32
CA PRO A 225 -27.44 14.60 13.57
C PRO A 225 -26.72 15.87 14.06
N ASP A 226 -27.45 16.66 14.84
CA ASP A 226 -26.96 17.85 15.55
C ASP A 226 -27.25 17.73 17.06
N ASN A 227 -26.68 18.66 17.85
CA ASN A 227 -26.85 18.72 19.30
C ASN A 227 -26.49 17.42 20.04
N LEU A 228 -25.52 16.67 19.50
CA LEU A 228 -24.93 15.52 20.18
C LEU A 228 -23.89 15.97 21.22
N GLU A 229 -23.73 15.14 22.25
CA GLU A 229 -22.73 15.25 23.30
C GLU A 229 -21.96 13.93 23.41
N GLY A 230 -20.81 13.95 24.09
CA GLY A 230 -20.01 12.75 24.32
C GLY A 230 -19.11 12.40 23.13
N GLU A 231 -18.93 11.11 22.88
CA GLU A 231 -18.03 10.60 21.84
C GLU A 231 -18.84 10.14 20.61
N ILE A 232 -18.43 10.61 19.43
CA ILE A 232 -18.98 10.23 18.12
C ILE A 232 -17.86 9.61 17.31
N VAL A 233 -18.15 8.58 16.54
CA VAL A 233 -17.15 7.91 15.70
C VAL A 233 -17.47 8.13 14.22
N ASP A 234 -16.51 8.67 13.48
CA ASP A 234 -16.48 8.64 12.01
C ASP A 234 -15.72 7.37 11.58
N LEU A 235 -16.48 6.31 11.32
CA LEU A 235 -15.94 4.98 11.01
C LEU A 235 -15.76 4.82 9.50
N GLY A 236 -14.51 4.70 9.06
CA GLY A 236 -14.12 4.81 7.65
C GLY A 236 -14.01 6.28 7.24
N CYS A 237 -13.29 7.08 8.03
CA CYS A 237 -13.32 8.54 7.91
C CYS A 237 -12.75 9.07 6.58
N GLY A 238 -11.90 8.32 5.89
CA GLY A 238 -11.36 8.73 4.58
C GLY A 238 -10.65 10.08 4.63
N ASN A 239 -11.23 11.11 4.00
CA ASN A 239 -10.68 12.47 4.03
C ASN A 239 -11.22 13.34 5.19
N GLY A 240 -12.00 12.75 6.09
CA GLY A 240 -12.50 13.37 7.32
C GLY A 240 -13.67 14.35 7.12
N VAL A 241 -14.23 14.49 5.91
CA VAL A 241 -15.30 15.46 5.66
C VAL A 241 -16.52 15.21 6.55
N ILE A 242 -16.90 13.95 6.77
CA ILE A 242 -18.03 13.61 7.64
C ILE A 242 -17.75 14.00 9.09
N GLY A 243 -16.62 13.57 9.65
CA GLY A 243 -16.23 13.90 11.01
C GLY A 243 -16.04 15.42 11.24
N MET A 244 -15.54 16.16 10.25
CA MET A 244 -15.46 17.62 10.34
C MET A 244 -16.84 18.29 10.35
N THR A 245 -17.78 17.83 9.52
CA THR A 245 -19.16 18.32 9.58
C THR A 245 -19.83 17.95 10.90
N LEU A 246 -19.53 16.77 11.47
CA LEU A 246 -20.01 16.40 12.81
C LEU A 246 -19.46 17.32 13.90
N LEU A 247 -18.16 17.67 13.85
CA LEU A 247 -17.57 18.63 14.78
C LEU A 247 -18.22 20.01 14.70
N GLU A 248 -18.47 20.51 13.48
CA GLU A 248 -19.13 21.80 13.28
C GLU A 248 -20.56 21.81 13.80
N LYS A 249 -21.33 20.74 13.56
CA LYS A 249 -22.73 20.64 14.00
C LYS A 249 -22.89 20.28 15.48
N ASN A 250 -21.86 19.74 16.13
CA ASN A 250 -21.92 19.23 17.50
C ASN A 250 -20.77 19.77 18.36
N PRO A 251 -20.77 21.09 18.73
CA PRO A 251 -19.64 21.70 19.44
C PRO A 251 -19.33 21.15 20.84
N GLN A 252 -20.24 20.36 21.42
CA GLN A 252 -20.07 19.72 22.73
C GLN A 252 -19.63 18.24 22.63
N ALA A 253 -19.48 17.71 21.43
CA ALA A 253 -19.04 16.34 21.19
C ALA A 253 -17.56 16.29 20.82
N ASN A 254 -16.95 15.12 21.07
CA ASN A 254 -15.65 14.75 20.54
C ASN A 254 -15.85 13.75 19.40
N VAL A 255 -15.18 13.97 18.28
CA VAL A 255 -15.25 13.06 17.12
C VAL A 255 -13.96 12.26 17.01
N VAL A 256 -14.08 10.94 17.00
CA VAL A 256 -13.00 9.98 16.76
C VAL A 256 -13.01 9.58 15.30
N PHE A 257 -11.88 9.79 14.62
CA PHE A 257 -11.67 9.46 13.22
C PHE A 257 -10.98 8.09 13.12
N VAL A 258 -11.64 7.12 12.51
CA VAL A 258 -11.13 5.74 12.41
C VAL A 258 -11.08 5.31 10.96
N ASP A 259 -9.94 4.80 10.51
CA ASP A 259 -9.77 4.25 9.17
C ASP A 259 -8.69 3.16 9.16
N GLU A 260 -8.82 2.15 8.29
CA GLU A 260 -7.78 1.13 8.16
C GLU A 260 -6.54 1.68 7.46
N SER A 261 -6.72 2.65 6.56
CA SER A 261 -5.67 3.34 5.83
C SER A 261 -4.99 4.39 6.72
N PRO A 262 -3.67 4.28 6.97
CA PRO A 262 -2.90 5.35 7.58
C PRO A 262 -3.00 6.70 6.85
N MET A 263 -3.07 6.71 5.51
CA MET A 263 -3.23 7.93 4.70
C MET A 263 -4.57 8.65 4.89
N ALA A 264 -5.60 7.92 5.35
CA ALA A 264 -6.92 8.46 5.68
C ALA A 264 -7.02 8.95 7.14
N ARG A 265 -6.04 8.61 7.98
CA ARG A 265 -5.98 9.12 9.35
C ARG A 265 -5.32 10.49 9.35
N LEU A 266 -5.87 11.40 10.14
CA LEU A 266 -5.18 12.65 10.46
C LEU A 266 -3.86 12.29 11.15
N PRO A 267 -2.73 12.96 10.84
CA PRO A 267 -1.55 12.83 11.66
C PRO A 267 -1.93 13.16 13.11
N PRO A 268 -1.40 12.44 14.11
CA PRO A 268 -1.64 12.80 15.50
C PRO A 268 -1.28 14.28 15.68
N ALA A 269 -2.18 15.04 16.29
CA ALA A 269 -1.96 16.47 16.54
C ALA A 269 -0.60 16.64 17.24
N VAL A 270 0.30 17.37 16.57
CA VAL A 270 1.60 17.79 17.14
C VAL A 270 1.38 19.04 17.97
#